data_AF-A0A644URW1-F1
#
_entry.id   AF-A0A644URW1-F1
#
_cell.length_a   1.000
_cell.length_b   1.000
_cell.length_c   1.000
_cell.angle_alpha   90.00
_cell.angle_beta   90.00
_cell.angle_gamma   90.00
#
_symmetry.space_group_name_H-M   'P 1'
#
loop_
_entity.id
_entity.type
_entity.pdbx_description
1 polymer ?
#
loop_
_entity_poly.entity_id
_entity_poly.type
_entity_poly.pdbx_seq_one_letter_code
_entity_poly.pdbx_strand_id
1 'polypeptide(L)'
;MKYHLMITYINMRTIMLYFITIIVVTMFYSCRYCDEERSPDIAAVWKNGVRQKLTDVNYSTRANSIYVAGNDVYVAGNEGYEDLAMLWINGVAQTLQGGKNATSVFVSGEDVYVVGFVRSSSFVPMLWKNGIEHHFTDDSGLYYPAVYVYENNVYVAWRNKVWENEEIKYILTGTVNSIYVFGGDIYVAGTEKGKATLWKNGVAQTLPGGSNANSVFVSNNDVYVVGGNKLWKNGIEQILTGASGSATSVFVSGNDVYVTTEYSVLKNGRVIQNATTSEYFPSFTEYYSSIFVSNNDVYVAGDYNISMRVCD
;
A
#
# COMPACT_ATOMS: atom_id res chain seq x y z
N MET A 1 18.78 -89.30 -4.16
CA MET A 1 19.22 -87.97 -4.66
C MET A 1 17.98 -87.07 -4.81
N LYS A 2 17.50 -86.47 -3.71
CA LYS A 2 16.30 -85.60 -3.71
C LYS A 2 16.35 -84.62 -2.52
N TYR A 3 17.46 -83.87 -2.40
CA TYR A 3 17.64 -82.83 -1.37
C TYR A 3 18.39 -81.62 -1.95
N HIS A 4 18.00 -81.15 -3.14
CA HIS A 4 18.68 -79.99 -3.76
C HIS A 4 17.77 -78.99 -4.49
N LEU A 5 16.47 -78.96 -4.20
CA LEU A 5 15.53 -78.03 -4.84
C LEU A 5 14.54 -77.36 -3.87
N MET A 6 14.80 -77.39 -2.56
CA MET A 6 13.90 -76.83 -1.54
C MET A 6 14.48 -75.65 -0.75
N ILE A 7 15.64 -75.11 -1.17
CA ILE A 7 16.28 -73.94 -0.53
C ILE A 7 16.16 -72.66 -1.40
N THR A 8 15.80 -72.78 -2.68
CA THR A 8 15.71 -71.63 -3.60
C THR A 8 14.35 -70.92 -3.62
N TYR A 9 13.24 -71.61 -3.27
CA TYR A 9 11.89 -71.02 -3.41
C TYR A 9 11.43 -70.18 -2.19
N ILE A 10 11.87 -70.54 -0.98
CA ILE A 10 11.55 -69.81 0.27
C ILE A 10 12.25 -68.44 0.30
N ASN A 11 13.48 -68.35 -0.23
CA ASN A 11 14.18 -67.08 -0.38
C ASN A 11 13.49 -66.15 -1.39
N MET A 12 12.95 -66.68 -2.48
CA MET A 12 12.35 -65.85 -3.53
C MET A 12 11.01 -65.22 -3.14
N ARG A 13 10.14 -65.93 -2.40
CA ARG A 13 8.90 -65.34 -1.84
C ARG A 13 9.19 -64.24 -0.82
N THR A 14 10.20 -64.47 0.03
CA THR A 14 10.60 -63.52 1.06
C THR A 14 11.21 -62.27 0.43
N ILE A 15 12.10 -62.44 -0.57
CA ILE A 15 12.67 -61.34 -1.37
C ILE A 15 11.57 -60.57 -2.11
N MET A 16 10.58 -61.25 -2.71
CA MET A 16 9.43 -60.59 -3.35
C MET A 16 8.57 -59.80 -2.37
N LEU A 17 8.31 -60.33 -1.17
CA LEU A 17 7.60 -59.61 -0.12
C LEU A 17 8.38 -58.38 0.34
N TYR A 18 9.69 -58.49 0.54
CA TYR A 18 10.55 -57.34 0.86
C TYR A 18 10.55 -56.30 -0.26
N PHE A 19 10.64 -56.72 -1.53
CA PHE A 19 10.56 -55.82 -2.70
C PHE A 19 9.20 -55.13 -2.79
N ILE A 20 8.09 -55.84 -2.58
CA ILE A 20 6.74 -55.26 -2.58
C ILE A 20 6.58 -54.28 -1.41
N THR A 21 7.04 -54.62 -0.20
CA THR A 21 7.01 -53.67 0.91
C THR A 21 7.89 -52.46 0.68
N ILE A 22 9.07 -52.61 0.07
CA ILE A 22 9.94 -51.48 -0.28
C ILE A 22 9.27 -50.61 -1.34
N ILE A 23 8.65 -51.20 -2.38
CA ILE A 23 7.91 -50.46 -3.42
C ILE A 23 6.71 -49.72 -2.82
N VAL A 24 5.93 -50.37 -1.96
CA VAL A 24 4.78 -49.76 -1.28
C VAL A 24 5.23 -48.65 -0.34
N VAL A 25 6.31 -48.87 0.42
CA VAL A 25 6.92 -47.86 1.29
C VAL A 25 7.46 -46.69 0.47
N THR A 26 8.15 -46.91 -0.66
CA THR A 26 8.61 -45.81 -1.53
C THR A 26 7.47 -45.11 -2.27
N MET A 27 6.35 -45.79 -2.56
CA MET A 27 5.13 -45.18 -3.10
C MET A 27 4.37 -44.36 -2.03
N PHE A 28 4.57 -44.63 -0.75
CA PHE A 28 4.11 -43.77 0.35
C PHE A 28 5.12 -42.69 0.74
N TYR A 29 6.39 -42.81 0.30
CA TYR A 29 7.45 -41.80 0.45
C TYR A 29 7.67 -40.93 -0.80
N SER A 30 6.84 -41.07 -1.86
CA SER A 30 6.72 -39.97 -2.82
C SER A 30 6.04 -38.82 -2.09
N CYS A 31 6.88 -38.03 -1.43
CA CYS A 31 6.56 -36.72 -0.89
C CYS A 31 5.68 -36.02 -1.91
N ARG A 32 4.46 -35.70 -1.52
CA ARG A 32 3.58 -34.83 -2.30
C ARG A 32 4.32 -33.50 -2.39
N TYR A 33 5.02 -33.27 -3.49
CA TYR A 33 5.69 -32.01 -3.75
C TYR A 33 4.57 -30.99 -3.87
N CYS A 34 4.46 -30.14 -2.87
CA CYS A 34 3.46 -29.09 -2.86
C CYS A 34 4.23 -27.79 -3.01
N ASP A 35 4.16 -27.19 -4.19
CA ASP A 35 4.72 -25.88 -4.43
C ASP A 35 3.76 -24.81 -3.92
N GLU A 36 4.31 -23.79 -3.28
CA GLU A 36 3.59 -22.58 -2.94
C GLU A 36 3.71 -21.60 -4.11
N GLU A 37 2.60 -21.42 -4.84
CA GLU A 37 2.51 -20.34 -5.81
C GLU A 37 1.91 -19.11 -5.13
N ARG A 38 2.75 -18.10 -4.90
CA ARG A 38 2.29 -16.77 -4.46
C ARG A 38 1.60 -16.09 -5.64
N SER A 39 0.31 -15.76 -5.51
CA SER A 39 -0.35 -14.92 -6.51
C SER A 39 0.28 -13.52 -6.54
N PRO A 40 0.18 -12.81 -7.67
CA PRO A 40 0.41 -11.37 -7.68
C PRO A 40 -0.41 -10.66 -6.59
N ASP A 41 0.12 -9.53 -6.12
CA ASP A 41 -0.63 -8.62 -5.25
C ASP A 41 -1.76 -7.95 -6.06
N ILE A 42 -2.96 -7.93 -5.49
CA ILE A 42 -4.20 -7.45 -6.12
C ILE A 42 -4.71 -6.22 -5.37
N ALA A 43 -4.89 -5.12 -6.08
CA ALA A 43 -5.41 -3.87 -5.57
C ALA A 43 -6.83 -4.05 -5.01
N ALA A 44 -7.09 -3.49 -3.83
CA ALA A 44 -8.35 -3.63 -3.12
C ALA A 44 -8.69 -2.39 -2.28
N VAL A 45 -9.98 -2.31 -1.93
CA VAL A 45 -10.51 -1.40 -0.92
C VAL A 45 -11.17 -2.21 0.17
N TRP A 46 -10.93 -1.85 1.43
CA TRP A 46 -11.69 -2.33 2.57
C TRP A 46 -12.67 -1.24 2.99
N LYS A 47 -13.96 -1.56 2.94
CA LYS A 47 -15.01 -0.72 3.51
C LYS A 47 -15.46 -1.34 4.83
N ASN A 48 -15.22 -0.65 5.95
CA ASN A 48 -15.51 -1.15 7.29
C ASN A 48 -14.95 -2.56 7.55
N GLY A 49 -13.73 -2.81 7.09
CA GLY A 49 -13.04 -4.09 7.19
C GLY A 49 -13.47 -5.17 6.20
N VAL A 50 -14.46 -4.90 5.35
CA VAL A 50 -14.86 -5.82 4.29
C VAL A 50 -14.07 -5.50 3.01
N ARG A 51 -13.19 -6.43 2.62
CA ARG A 51 -12.37 -6.32 1.40
C ARG A 51 -13.21 -6.42 0.13
N GLN A 52 -12.88 -5.58 -0.84
CA GLN A 52 -13.42 -5.57 -2.21
C GLN A 52 -12.24 -5.41 -3.18
N LYS A 53 -12.06 -6.39 -4.08
CA LYS A 53 -11.03 -6.29 -5.12
C LYS A 53 -11.41 -5.19 -6.13
N LEU A 54 -10.41 -4.51 -6.67
CA LEU A 54 -10.59 -3.48 -7.70
C LEU A 54 -10.45 -4.02 -9.12
N THR A 55 -9.88 -5.22 -9.26
CA THR A 55 -9.49 -5.76 -10.56
C THR A 55 -9.44 -7.29 -10.53
N ASP A 56 -9.59 -7.89 -11.72
CA ASP A 56 -9.60 -9.34 -11.96
C ASP A 56 -8.36 -9.82 -12.74
N VAL A 57 -7.39 -8.92 -12.94
CA VAL A 57 -6.16 -9.23 -13.66
C VAL A 57 -5.27 -10.22 -12.90
N ASN A 58 -4.43 -10.93 -13.64
CA ASN A 58 -3.56 -12.00 -13.14
C ASN A 58 -2.09 -11.57 -13.00
N TYR A 59 -1.84 -10.28 -12.81
CA TYR A 59 -0.52 -9.69 -12.56
C TYR A 59 -0.60 -8.69 -11.41
N SER A 60 0.56 -8.24 -10.92
CA SER A 60 0.61 -7.35 -9.76
C SER A 60 -0.05 -6.01 -10.05
N THR A 61 -0.83 -5.54 -9.07
CA THR A 61 -1.56 -4.27 -9.10
C THR A 61 -1.51 -3.67 -7.70
N ARG A 62 -1.57 -2.35 -7.60
CA ARG A 62 -1.48 -1.63 -6.32
C ARG A 62 -2.53 -0.55 -6.24
N ALA A 63 -3.09 -0.36 -5.05
CA ALA A 63 -3.84 0.85 -4.70
C ALA A 63 -2.99 1.67 -3.72
N ASN A 64 -2.65 2.90 -4.09
CA ASN A 64 -1.72 3.75 -3.34
C ASN A 64 -2.43 4.85 -2.53
N SER A 65 -3.58 5.33 -3.00
CA SER A 65 -4.29 6.45 -2.39
C SER A 65 -5.79 6.31 -2.59
N ILE A 66 -6.56 6.72 -1.57
CA ILE A 66 -8.02 6.74 -1.60
C ILE A 66 -8.56 8.13 -1.23
N TYR A 67 -9.62 8.53 -1.91
CA TYR A 67 -10.41 9.71 -1.60
C TYR A 67 -11.89 9.39 -1.75
N VAL A 68 -12.75 9.92 -0.87
CA VAL A 68 -14.21 9.73 -0.97
C VAL A 68 -14.89 11.09 -1.07
N ALA A 69 -15.63 11.31 -2.17
CA ALA A 69 -16.39 12.53 -2.41
C ALA A 69 -17.88 12.18 -2.57
N GLY A 70 -18.72 12.62 -1.62
CA GLY A 70 -20.12 12.23 -1.58
C GLY A 70 -20.27 10.70 -1.47
N ASN A 71 -20.80 10.08 -2.52
CA ASN A 71 -20.98 8.62 -2.61
C ASN A 71 -19.86 7.91 -3.39
N ASP A 72 -18.99 8.67 -4.06
CA ASP A 72 -18.01 8.12 -4.98
C ASP A 72 -16.68 7.89 -4.27
N VAL A 73 -16.12 6.70 -4.49
CA VAL A 73 -14.82 6.26 -3.97
C VAL A 73 -13.81 6.26 -5.11
N TYR A 74 -12.77 7.07 -4.97
CA TYR A 74 -11.69 7.24 -5.93
C TYR A 74 -10.43 6.59 -5.39
N VAL A 75 -9.82 5.73 -6.19
CA VAL A 75 -8.57 5.05 -5.82
C VAL A 75 -7.55 5.29 -6.92
N ALA A 76 -6.36 5.76 -6.55
CA ALA A 76 -5.23 5.88 -7.46
C ALA A 76 -4.23 4.74 -7.23
N GLY A 77 -3.65 4.24 -8.31
CA GLY A 77 -2.65 3.17 -8.24
C GLY A 77 -2.11 2.75 -9.59
N ASN A 78 -1.82 1.45 -9.73
CA ASN A 78 -1.34 0.90 -10.99
C ASN A 78 -1.81 -0.53 -11.28
N GLU A 79 -1.76 -0.89 -12.56
CA GLU A 79 -1.99 -2.24 -13.06
C GLU A 79 -0.93 -2.64 -14.09
N GLY A 80 -0.41 -3.87 -14.03
CA GLY A 80 0.31 -4.46 -15.16
C GLY A 80 1.81 -4.59 -15.03
N TYR A 81 2.37 -5.45 -15.90
CA TYR A 81 3.81 -5.72 -16.01
C TYR A 81 4.63 -4.47 -16.38
N GLU A 82 3.98 -3.52 -17.03
CA GLU A 82 4.55 -2.26 -17.49
C GLU A 82 4.24 -1.09 -16.55
N ASP A 83 3.56 -1.34 -15.43
CA ASP A 83 2.91 -0.36 -14.55
C ASP A 83 2.08 0.64 -15.37
N LEU A 84 0.76 0.46 -15.49
CA LEU A 84 -0.14 1.46 -16.06
C LEU A 84 -0.74 2.27 -14.91
N ALA A 85 -0.68 3.60 -14.98
CA ALA A 85 -1.33 4.44 -13.98
C ALA A 85 -2.86 4.29 -14.08
N MET A 86 -3.50 4.00 -12.95
CA MET A 86 -4.94 3.74 -12.88
C MET A 86 -5.63 4.66 -11.88
N LEU A 87 -6.87 5.01 -12.23
CA LEU A 87 -7.87 5.58 -11.34
C LEU A 87 -9.08 4.64 -11.34
N TRP A 88 -9.45 4.10 -10.19
CA TRP A 88 -10.72 3.37 -10.04
C TRP A 88 -11.76 4.28 -9.39
N ILE A 89 -12.94 4.38 -10.00
CA ILE A 89 -14.09 5.12 -9.46
C ILE A 89 -15.18 4.10 -9.17
N ASN A 90 -15.51 3.88 -7.90
CA ASN A 90 -16.44 2.85 -7.46
C ASN A 90 -16.13 1.44 -8.02
N GLY A 91 -14.83 1.11 -8.10
CA GLY A 91 -14.35 -0.16 -8.66
C GLY A 91 -14.28 -0.20 -10.19
N VAL A 92 -14.74 0.83 -10.91
CA VAL A 92 -14.60 0.93 -12.36
C VAL A 92 -13.25 1.54 -12.71
N ALA A 93 -12.40 0.75 -13.37
CA ALA A 93 -11.04 1.14 -13.74
C ALA A 93 -11.00 2.14 -14.91
N GLN A 94 -10.14 3.14 -14.80
CA GLN A 94 -9.79 4.11 -15.84
C GLN A 94 -8.28 4.22 -15.95
N THR A 95 -7.76 4.07 -17.16
CA THR A 95 -6.32 4.26 -17.42
C THR A 95 -5.98 5.74 -17.57
N LEU A 96 -5.00 6.21 -16.82
CA LEU A 96 -4.44 7.55 -16.93
C LEU A 96 -3.36 7.55 -18.02
N GLN A 97 -3.74 8.04 -19.20
CA GLN A 97 -2.89 8.00 -20.40
C GLN A 97 -1.51 8.61 -20.15
N GLY A 98 -0.48 7.99 -20.73
CA GLY A 98 0.92 8.39 -20.54
C GLY A 98 1.52 8.04 -19.17
N GLY A 99 0.71 7.67 -18.18
CA GLY A 99 1.14 7.38 -16.82
C GLY A 99 1.58 5.94 -16.59
N LYS A 100 2.53 5.79 -15.66
CA LYS A 100 3.02 4.50 -15.18
C LYS A 100 2.50 4.12 -13.80
N ASN A 101 2.42 5.08 -12.89
CA ASN A 101 1.87 4.82 -11.57
C ASN A 101 1.21 6.08 -11.02
N ALA A 102 0.00 5.95 -10.49
CA ALA A 102 -0.69 7.02 -9.78
C ALA A 102 -0.53 6.83 -8.27
N THR A 103 -0.09 7.88 -7.58
CA THR A 103 0.39 7.80 -6.20
C THR A 103 -0.52 8.52 -5.22
N SER A 104 -1.25 9.52 -5.69
CA SER A 104 -2.15 10.33 -4.85
C SER A 104 -3.34 10.83 -5.67
N VAL A 105 -4.53 10.78 -5.08
CA VAL A 105 -5.77 11.34 -5.64
C VAL A 105 -6.41 12.32 -4.67
N PHE A 106 -6.97 13.39 -5.21
CA PHE A 106 -7.77 14.38 -4.48
C PHE A 106 -8.95 14.82 -5.35
N VAL A 107 -10.11 15.05 -4.74
CA VAL A 107 -11.31 15.54 -5.44
C VAL A 107 -11.73 16.89 -4.87
N SER A 108 -11.95 17.88 -5.73
CA SER A 108 -12.44 19.21 -5.37
C SER A 108 -13.62 19.59 -6.24
N GLY A 109 -14.82 19.61 -5.65
CA GLY A 109 -16.06 19.80 -6.42
C GLY A 109 -16.23 18.66 -7.44
N GLU A 110 -16.30 19.01 -8.72
CA GLU A 110 -16.42 18.06 -9.83
C GLU A 110 -15.05 17.63 -10.39
N ASP A 111 -13.96 18.28 -9.98
CA ASP A 111 -12.63 18.04 -10.52
C ASP A 111 -11.88 16.96 -9.72
N VAL A 112 -11.33 15.98 -10.44
CA VAL A 112 -10.48 14.91 -9.90
C VAL A 112 -9.04 15.19 -10.30
N TYR A 113 -8.17 15.28 -9.29
CA TYR A 113 -6.74 15.51 -9.44
C TYR A 113 -5.99 14.25 -9.04
N VAL A 114 -5.17 13.73 -9.94
CA VAL A 114 -4.32 12.57 -9.68
C VAL A 114 -2.89 12.95 -9.98
N VAL A 115 -1.94 12.59 -9.11
CA VAL A 115 -0.51 12.73 -9.43
C VAL A 115 0.18 11.37 -9.42
N GLY A 116 1.31 11.31 -10.14
CA GLY A 116 2.06 10.09 -10.33
C GLY A 116 3.27 10.32 -11.21
N PHE A 117 3.70 9.31 -11.95
CA PHE A 117 4.84 9.42 -12.85
C PHE A 117 4.65 8.69 -14.18
N VAL A 118 5.36 9.14 -15.22
CA VAL A 118 5.23 8.64 -16.61
C VAL A 118 6.32 7.67 -17.06
N ARG A 119 7.39 7.49 -16.26
CA ARG A 119 8.49 6.55 -16.58
C ARG A 119 8.98 5.87 -15.33
N SER A 120 8.93 4.54 -15.28
CA SER A 120 9.38 3.77 -14.10
C SER A 120 10.88 3.88 -13.82
N SER A 121 11.70 4.28 -14.80
CA SER A 121 13.16 4.43 -14.63
C SER A 121 13.60 5.81 -14.16
N SER A 122 12.79 6.85 -14.37
CA SER A 122 13.16 8.24 -14.09
C SER A 122 12.12 8.99 -13.24
N PHE A 123 10.93 8.43 -13.01
CA PHE A 123 9.89 8.99 -12.14
C PHE A 123 9.60 10.46 -12.47
N VAL A 124 9.44 10.77 -13.75
CA VAL A 124 9.04 12.12 -14.20
C VAL A 124 7.63 12.36 -13.69
N PRO A 125 7.40 13.37 -12.84
CA PRO A 125 6.09 13.62 -12.24
C PRO A 125 5.06 14.01 -13.30
N MET A 126 3.81 13.68 -13.03
CA MET A 126 2.67 14.02 -13.88
C MET A 126 1.46 14.31 -13.02
N LEU A 127 0.66 15.29 -13.45
CA LEU A 127 -0.65 15.60 -12.92
C LEU A 127 -1.69 15.23 -13.99
N TRP A 128 -2.73 14.52 -13.58
CA TRP A 128 -3.94 14.35 -14.38
C TRP A 128 -5.08 15.12 -13.73
N LYS A 129 -5.70 16.03 -14.47
CA LYS A 129 -6.96 16.67 -14.09
C LYS A 129 -8.06 16.08 -14.94
N ASN A 130 -9.02 15.39 -14.32
CA ASN A 130 -10.11 14.68 -15.02
C ASN A 130 -9.60 13.75 -16.14
N GLY A 131 -8.47 13.07 -15.91
CA GLY A 131 -7.83 12.20 -16.87
C GLY A 131 -6.99 12.90 -17.95
N ILE A 132 -7.01 14.24 -18.01
CA ILE A 132 -6.20 15.03 -18.94
C ILE A 132 -4.83 15.29 -18.33
N GLU A 133 -3.77 15.02 -19.10
CA GLU A 133 -2.38 15.13 -18.66
C GLU A 133 -1.86 16.58 -18.59
N HIS A 134 -1.08 16.86 -17.54
CA HIS A 134 -0.41 18.13 -17.28
C HIS A 134 1.04 17.84 -16.85
N HIS A 135 2.00 18.20 -17.71
CA HIS A 135 3.42 17.97 -17.49
C HIS A 135 4.03 19.07 -16.61
N PHE A 136 4.86 18.67 -15.66
CA PHE A 136 5.74 19.60 -14.94
C PHE A 136 7.01 19.87 -15.76
N THR A 137 7.53 21.10 -15.68
CA THR A 137 8.75 21.53 -16.39
C THR A 137 10.06 21.15 -15.67
N ASP A 138 10.03 20.18 -14.76
CA ASP A 138 11.13 19.89 -13.83
C ASP A 138 11.74 18.50 -14.05
N ASP A 139 12.95 18.32 -13.51
CA ASP A 139 13.78 17.15 -13.72
C ASP A 139 13.16 15.85 -13.18
N SER A 140 13.72 14.72 -13.58
CA SER A 140 13.36 13.39 -13.09
C SER A 140 13.84 13.13 -11.64
N GLY A 141 13.13 12.32 -10.86
CA GLY A 141 13.59 11.98 -9.50
C GLY A 141 12.77 10.89 -8.79
N LEU A 142 13.46 9.98 -8.10
CA LEU A 142 12.93 8.74 -7.48
C LEU A 142 12.06 8.97 -6.23
N TYR A 143 10.98 9.74 -6.31
CA TYR A 143 10.09 10.00 -5.18
C TYR A 143 8.62 10.08 -5.63
N TYR A 144 7.71 9.65 -4.75
CA TYR A 144 6.28 9.58 -5.04
C TYR A 144 5.62 10.94 -4.79
N PRO A 145 4.95 11.55 -5.79
CA PRO A 145 4.27 12.82 -5.59
C PRO A 145 2.99 12.65 -4.76
N ALA A 146 2.62 13.71 -4.04
CA ALA A 146 1.34 13.83 -3.34
C ALA A 146 0.63 15.12 -3.78
N VAL A 147 -0.71 15.07 -3.90
CA VAL A 147 -1.53 16.21 -4.31
C VAL A 147 -2.50 16.62 -3.21
N TYR A 148 -2.74 17.92 -3.10
CA TYR A 148 -3.80 18.49 -2.27
C TYR A 148 -4.37 19.71 -2.98
N VAL A 149 -5.70 19.90 -2.93
CA VAL A 149 -6.34 21.09 -3.49
C VAL A 149 -7.00 21.85 -2.36
N TYR A 150 -6.71 23.15 -2.27
CA TYR A 150 -7.34 24.04 -1.30
C TYR A 150 -7.85 25.29 -2.02
N GLU A 151 -9.14 25.56 -1.86
CA GLU A 151 -9.86 26.56 -2.65
C GLU A 151 -9.66 26.33 -4.15
N ASN A 152 -8.96 27.21 -4.85
CA ASN A 152 -8.68 27.11 -6.28
C ASN A 152 -7.21 26.75 -6.59
N ASN A 153 -6.40 26.47 -5.57
CA ASN A 153 -4.99 26.20 -5.74
C ASN A 153 -4.69 24.70 -5.67
N VAL A 154 -3.93 24.23 -6.64
CA VAL A 154 -3.43 22.85 -6.70
C VAL A 154 -2.02 22.82 -6.13
N TYR A 155 -1.84 22.08 -5.04
CA TYR A 155 -0.56 21.86 -4.41
C TYR A 155 -0.05 20.47 -4.73
N VAL A 156 1.19 20.38 -5.16
CA VAL A 156 1.89 19.11 -5.37
C VAL A 156 3.16 19.12 -4.55
N ALA A 157 3.44 18.04 -3.86
CA ALA A 157 4.71 17.82 -3.18
C ALA A 157 5.43 16.65 -3.84
N TRP A 158 6.69 16.83 -4.22
CA TRP A 158 7.49 15.84 -4.90
C TRP A 158 8.98 16.08 -4.67
N ARG A 159 9.75 15.01 -4.49
CA ARG A 159 11.17 15.02 -4.12
C ARG A 159 11.44 15.88 -2.89
N ASN A 160 11.81 17.14 -3.04
CA ASN A 160 12.10 18.08 -1.97
C ASN A 160 11.45 19.44 -2.21
N LYS A 161 10.39 19.50 -3.00
CA LYS A 161 9.79 20.73 -3.49
C LYS A 161 8.28 20.70 -3.25
N VAL A 162 7.70 21.88 -3.16
CA VAL A 162 6.26 22.12 -3.11
C VAL A 162 5.91 23.06 -4.25
N TRP A 163 4.99 22.64 -5.09
CA TRP A 163 4.44 23.44 -6.17
C TRP A 163 3.06 23.96 -5.78
N GLU A 164 2.74 25.15 -6.24
CA GLU A 164 1.40 25.74 -6.22
C GLU A 164 1.10 26.20 -7.65
N ASN A 165 0.06 25.61 -8.27
CA ASN A 165 -0.34 25.91 -9.64
C ASN A 165 0.84 25.91 -10.63
N GLU A 166 1.60 24.80 -10.65
CA GLU A 166 2.75 24.55 -11.54
C GLU A 166 4.02 25.35 -11.23
N GLU A 167 3.98 26.32 -10.32
CA GLU A 167 5.16 27.08 -9.88
C GLU A 167 5.74 26.52 -8.58
N ILE A 168 7.08 26.48 -8.47
CA ILE A 168 7.75 26.07 -7.23
C ILE A 168 7.52 27.15 -6.16
N LYS A 169 6.77 26.80 -5.12
CA LYS A 169 6.53 27.64 -3.95
C LYS A 169 7.62 27.49 -2.89
N TYR A 170 8.06 26.27 -2.63
CA TYR A 170 9.13 25.98 -1.67
C TYR A 170 10.12 24.95 -2.20
N ILE A 171 11.40 25.13 -1.85
CA ILE A 171 12.44 24.10 -1.94
C ILE A 171 12.82 23.75 -0.50
N LEU A 172 12.48 22.54 -0.09
CA LEU A 172 12.71 22.00 1.24
C LEU A 172 14.07 21.33 1.34
N THR A 173 14.53 21.22 2.57
CA THR A 173 15.83 20.65 2.96
C THR A 173 15.85 19.12 2.99
N GLY A 174 14.69 18.47 2.92
CA GLY A 174 14.51 17.02 2.98
C GLY A 174 13.56 16.50 1.92
N THR A 175 13.32 15.18 1.94
CA THR A 175 12.42 14.51 1.01
C THR A 175 10.99 14.54 1.52
N VAL A 176 10.01 14.71 0.64
CA VAL A 176 8.58 14.84 0.98
C VAL A 176 7.79 13.58 0.62
N ASN A 177 6.78 13.26 1.43
CA ASN A 177 5.90 12.09 1.25
C ASN A 177 4.42 12.46 1.20
N SER A 178 4.00 13.53 1.90
CA SER A 178 2.60 13.91 2.01
C SER A 178 2.45 15.42 2.20
N ILE A 179 1.36 15.97 1.67
CA ILE A 179 1.01 17.39 1.75
C ILE A 179 -0.43 17.55 2.22
N TYR A 180 -0.68 18.57 3.03
CA TYR A 180 -2.00 18.98 3.48
C TYR A 180 -2.04 20.50 3.62
N VAL A 181 -3.15 21.14 3.25
CA VAL A 181 -3.31 22.59 3.36
C VAL A 181 -4.53 22.91 4.21
N PHE A 182 -4.36 23.78 5.22
CA PHE A 182 -5.43 24.17 6.12
C PHE A 182 -5.34 25.66 6.45
N GLY A 183 -6.42 26.41 6.19
CA GLY A 183 -6.46 27.84 6.49
C GLY A 183 -5.34 28.65 5.81
N GLY A 184 -4.90 28.23 4.62
CA GLY A 184 -3.78 28.81 3.88
C GLY A 184 -2.38 28.36 4.32
N ASP A 185 -2.25 27.67 5.45
CA ASP A 185 -0.99 27.07 5.89
C ASP A 185 -0.74 25.73 5.18
N ILE A 186 0.47 25.55 4.67
CA ILE A 186 0.91 24.36 3.94
C ILE A 186 1.76 23.48 4.86
N TYR A 187 1.29 22.26 5.06
CA TYR A 187 1.92 21.25 5.90
C TYR A 187 2.45 20.13 5.02
N VAL A 188 3.72 19.77 5.21
CA VAL A 188 4.38 18.71 4.44
C VAL A 188 5.06 17.76 5.40
N ALA A 189 4.80 16.47 5.26
CA ALA A 189 5.48 15.42 6.01
C ALA A 189 6.53 14.73 5.14
N GLY A 190 7.66 14.37 5.75
CA GLY A 190 8.72 13.64 5.09
C GLY A 190 9.94 13.40 5.97
N THR A 191 11.13 13.42 5.36
CA THR A 191 12.39 13.02 6.01
C THR A 191 13.50 14.02 5.73
N GLU A 192 14.14 14.51 6.79
CA GLU A 192 15.31 15.37 6.71
C GLU A 192 16.47 14.68 7.44
N LYS A 193 17.58 14.42 6.74
CA LYS A 193 18.80 13.81 7.34
C LYS A 193 18.51 12.53 8.16
N GLY A 194 17.59 11.70 7.67
CA GLY A 194 17.17 10.45 8.32
C GLY A 194 16.24 10.62 9.53
N LYS A 195 15.66 11.81 9.70
CA LYS A 195 14.71 12.12 10.78
C LYS A 195 13.34 12.50 10.21
N ALA A 196 12.29 11.99 10.84
CA ALA A 196 10.91 12.37 10.54
C ALA A 196 10.77 13.89 10.72
N THR A 197 10.23 14.58 9.71
CA THR A 197 10.18 16.04 9.69
C THR A 197 8.83 16.51 9.14
N LEU A 198 8.27 17.52 9.80
CA LEU A 198 7.12 18.28 9.36
C LEU A 198 7.62 19.65 8.91
N TRP A 199 7.30 20.07 7.68
CA TRP A 199 7.48 21.46 7.26
C TRP A 199 6.14 22.18 7.32
N LYS A 200 6.14 23.36 7.95
CA LYS A 200 5.01 24.31 7.90
C LYS A 200 5.46 25.55 7.12
N ASN A 201 4.85 25.83 5.98
CA ASN A 201 5.21 26.95 5.09
C ASN A 201 6.72 27.01 4.78
N GLY A 202 7.32 25.85 4.53
CA GLY A 202 8.76 25.71 4.26
C GLY A 202 9.66 25.66 5.51
N VAL A 203 9.14 25.93 6.71
CA VAL A 203 9.91 25.89 7.95
C VAL A 203 9.89 24.47 8.55
N ALA A 204 11.07 23.86 8.69
CA ALA A 204 11.22 22.51 9.20
C ALA A 204 11.04 22.41 10.73
N GLN A 205 10.32 21.38 11.16
CA GLN A 205 10.22 20.91 12.53
C GLN A 205 10.55 19.42 12.56
N THR A 206 11.66 19.06 13.21
CA THR A 206 12.00 17.66 13.44
C THR A 206 11.02 17.03 14.44
N LEU A 207 10.49 15.87 14.08
CA LEU A 207 9.61 15.08 14.94
C LEU A 207 10.46 14.14 15.81
N PRO A 208 10.30 14.16 17.14
CA PRO A 208 11.14 13.37 18.04
C PRO A 208 10.95 11.87 17.78
N GLY A 209 12.03 11.08 17.91
CA GLY A 209 11.98 9.61 17.87
C GLY A 209 11.62 8.97 16.53
N GLY A 210 11.39 9.75 15.47
CA GLY A 210 11.01 9.28 14.14
C GLY A 210 12.12 9.32 13.11
N SER A 211 12.13 8.34 12.21
CA SER A 211 13.03 8.31 11.04
C SER A 211 12.37 8.83 9.76
N ASN A 212 11.08 8.55 9.56
CA ASN A 212 10.30 9.01 8.41
C ASN A 212 8.91 9.47 8.85
N ALA A 213 8.41 10.56 8.27
CA ALA A 213 7.01 10.94 8.35
C ALA A 213 6.33 10.63 7.00
N ASN A 214 5.30 9.80 7.03
CA ASN A 214 4.66 9.23 5.83
C ASN A 214 3.39 9.99 5.44
N SER A 215 2.60 10.47 6.40
CA SER A 215 1.34 11.15 6.14
C SER A 215 1.09 12.27 7.15
N VAL A 216 0.49 13.37 6.69
CA VAL A 216 0.05 14.50 7.51
C VAL A 216 -1.43 14.79 7.29
N PHE A 217 -2.13 15.15 8.37
CA PHE A 217 -3.50 15.62 8.35
C PHE A 217 -3.68 16.74 9.38
N VAL A 218 -4.48 17.76 9.07
CA VAL A 218 -4.78 18.87 9.99
C VAL A 218 -6.28 18.98 10.22
N SER A 219 -6.69 18.99 11.49
CA SER A 219 -8.09 19.14 11.91
C SER A 219 -8.17 20.08 13.10
N ASN A 220 -9.03 21.09 13.05
CA ASN A 220 -9.27 22.02 14.17
C ASN A 220 -7.97 22.59 14.79
N ASN A 221 -7.02 23.02 13.95
CA ASN A 221 -5.66 23.47 14.33
C ASN A 221 -4.72 22.40 14.91
N ASP A 222 -5.19 21.18 15.16
CA ASP A 222 -4.33 20.06 15.55
C ASP A 222 -3.70 19.44 14.29
N VAL A 223 -2.37 19.25 14.34
CA VAL A 223 -1.58 18.64 13.27
C VAL A 223 -1.24 17.21 13.68
N TYR A 224 -1.60 16.26 12.82
CA TYR A 224 -1.38 14.83 12.99
C TYR A 224 -0.41 14.36 11.93
N VAL A 225 0.68 13.73 12.35
CA VAL A 225 1.67 13.15 11.45
C VAL A 225 1.89 11.70 11.84
N VAL A 226 2.02 10.79 10.88
CA VAL A 226 2.32 9.38 11.17
C VAL A 226 3.55 8.91 10.41
N GLY A 227 4.25 7.92 10.96
CA GLY A 227 5.36 7.24 10.31
C GLY A 227 6.10 6.30 11.26
N GLY A 228 6.65 5.20 10.73
CA GLY A 228 7.18 4.12 11.56
C GLY A 228 6.08 3.60 12.51
N ASN A 229 6.38 3.43 13.78
CA ASN A 229 5.38 3.00 14.77
C ASN A 229 4.74 4.16 15.56
N LYS A 230 4.67 5.37 14.98
CA LYS A 230 4.34 6.61 15.71
C LYS A 230 3.23 7.42 15.04
N LEU A 231 2.48 8.10 15.90
CA LEU A 231 1.63 9.25 15.59
C LEU A 231 2.19 10.44 16.38
N TRP A 232 2.44 11.57 15.72
CA TRP A 232 2.74 12.83 16.38
C TRP A 232 1.51 13.72 16.31
N LYS A 233 1.02 14.17 17.48
CA LYS A 233 0.00 15.21 17.58
C LYS A 233 0.67 16.50 18.02
N ASN A 234 0.66 17.54 17.19
CA ASN A 234 1.34 18.81 17.44
C ASN A 234 2.82 18.65 17.82
N GLY A 235 3.51 17.69 17.18
CA GLY A 235 4.90 17.36 17.45
C GLY A 235 5.14 16.49 18.69
N ILE A 236 4.10 16.18 19.47
CA ILE A 236 4.19 15.28 20.63
C ILE A 236 3.99 13.84 20.16
N GLU A 237 4.96 12.99 20.45
CA GLU A 237 4.97 11.57 20.07
C GLU A 237 3.94 10.74 20.85
N GLN A 238 3.26 9.85 20.13
CA GLN A 238 2.45 8.76 20.63
C GLN A 238 2.84 7.46 19.90
N ILE A 239 3.14 6.40 20.66
CA ILE A 239 3.42 5.07 20.10
C ILE A 239 2.12 4.36 19.73
N LEU A 240 2.09 3.76 18.54
CA LEU A 240 0.98 2.95 18.04
C LEU A 240 1.08 1.51 18.57
N THR A 241 0.79 1.30 19.86
CA THR A 241 0.92 -0.02 20.51
C THR A 241 -0.02 -1.06 19.88
N GLY A 242 0.51 -2.24 19.61
CA GLY A 242 -0.25 -3.39 19.08
C GLY A 242 -0.51 -3.37 17.58
N ALA A 243 -0.13 -2.29 16.87
CA ALA A 243 -0.16 -2.25 15.42
C ALA A 243 1.07 -2.93 14.81
N SER A 244 0.88 -3.54 13.64
CA SER A 244 1.92 -4.22 12.88
C SER A 244 2.33 -3.40 11.65
N GLY A 245 3.62 -3.32 11.37
CA GLY A 245 4.15 -2.56 10.23
C GLY A 245 4.25 -1.06 10.47
N SER A 246 4.76 -0.35 9.47
CA SER A 246 4.94 1.10 9.49
C SER A 246 3.62 1.85 9.26
N ALA A 247 3.36 2.95 9.95
CA ALA A 247 2.19 3.80 9.75
C ALA A 247 2.22 4.45 8.36
N THR A 248 1.18 4.21 7.56
CA THR A 248 1.09 4.61 6.15
C THR A 248 0.26 5.87 5.94
N SER A 249 -0.87 6.00 6.64
CA SER A 249 -1.80 7.11 6.44
C SER A 249 -2.54 7.50 7.71
N VAL A 250 -2.89 8.79 7.84
CA VAL A 250 -3.69 9.33 8.93
C VAL A 250 -4.85 10.16 8.41
N PHE A 251 -6.01 10.01 9.04
CA PHE A 251 -7.22 10.77 8.74
C PHE A 251 -7.96 11.10 10.03
N VAL A 252 -8.51 12.31 10.15
CA VAL A 252 -9.28 12.72 11.32
C VAL A 252 -10.71 13.01 10.91
N SER A 253 -11.68 12.35 11.56
CA SER A 253 -13.11 12.57 11.34
C SER A 253 -13.78 12.94 12.66
N GLY A 254 -14.22 14.20 12.77
CA GLY A 254 -14.70 14.77 14.03
C GLY A 254 -13.61 14.68 15.11
N ASN A 255 -13.87 13.93 16.18
CA ASN A 255 -12.94 13.71 17.29
C ASN A 255 -12.10 12.42 17.15
N ASP A 256 -12.38 11.61 16.13
CA ASP A 256 -11.75 10.32 15.94
C ASP A 256 -10.55 10.42 15.01
N VAL A 257 -9.41 9.89 15.44
CA VAL A 257 -8.18 9.78 14.66
C VAL A 257 -8.06 8.35 14.14
N TYR A 258 -8.00 8.20 12.83
CA TYR A 258 -7.81 6.94 12.15
C TYR A 258 -6.41 6.86 11.57
N VAL A 259 -5.75 5.71 11.74
CA VAL A 259 -4.40 5.48 11.23
C VAL A 259 -4.37 4.12 10.57
N THR A 260 -3.81 4.01 9.37
CA THR A 260 -3.37 2.73 8.83
C THR A 260 -1.88 2.57 9.09
N THR A 261 -1.48 1.36 9.45
CA THR A 261 -0.14 0.84 9.21
C THR A 261 -0.18 -0.12 8.04
N GLU A 262 0.97 -0.60 7.59
CA GLU A 262 1.06 -1.62 6.53
C GLU A 262 0.11 -2.81 6.80
N TYR A 263 -0.14 -3.16 8.07
CA TYR A 263 -0.89 -4.37 8.43
C TYR A 263 -1.99 -4.16 9.48
N SER A 264 -2.33 -2.93 9.86
CA SER A 264 -3.36 -2.65 10.86
C SER A 264 -4.13 -1.37 10.55
N VAL A 265 -5.39 -1.32 10.96
CA VAL A 265 -6.21 -0.10 11.01
C VAL A 265 -6.48 0.22 12.47
N LEU A 266 -6.23 1.47 12.86
CA LEU A 266 -6.43 1.96 14.21
C LEU A 266 -7.48 3.06 14.23
N LYS A 267 -8.20 3.13 15.35
CA LYS A 267 -9.07 4.23 15.75
C LYS A 267 -8.66 4.69 17.15
N ASN A 268 -8.31 5.95 17.30
CA ASN A 268 -7.87 6.56 18.57
C ASN A 268 -6.77 5.75 19.28
N GLY A 269 -5.79 5.27 18.50
CA GLY A 269 -4.66 4.48 18.99
C GLY A 269 -4.98 3.02 19.34
N ARG A 270 -6.21 2.55 19.11
CA ARG A 270 -6.59 1.15 19.28
C ARG A 270 -6.76 0.47 17.94
N VAL A 271 -6.17 -0.71 17.78
CA VAL A 271 -6.36 -1.54 16.58
C VAL A 271 -7.83 -1.97 16.49
N ILE A 272 -8.45 -1.68 15.35
CA ILE A 272 -9.83 -2.08 15.01
C ILE A 272 -9.89 -3.13 13.90
N GLN A 273 -8.80 -3.28 13.14
CA GLN A 273 -8.65 -4.30 12.10
C GLN A 273 -7.16 -4.63 11.94
N ASN A 274 -6.85 -5.90 11.72
CA ASN A 274 -5.52 -6.35 11.29
C ASN A 274 -5.64 -6.96 9.90
N ALA A 275 -4.54 -6.89 9.14
CA ALA A 275 -4.35 -7.67 7.93
C ALA A 275 -4.63 -9.14 8.22
N THR A 276 -5.48 -9.74 7.41
CA THR A 276 -5.81 -11.16 7.56
C THR A 276 -4.58 -11.98 7.17
N THR A 277 -4.05 -12.75 8.13
CA THR A 277 -3.07 -13.80 7.89
C THR A 277 -3.76 -15.16 8.02
N SER A 278 -3.40 -16.15 7.19
CA SER A 278 -3.98 -17.49 7.31
C SER A 278 -3.24 -18.30 8.38
N GLU A 279 -3.99 -18.95 9.28
CA GLU A 279 -3.45 -19.82 10.33
C GLU A 279 -2.74 -21.06 9.77
N TYR A 280 -3.10 -21.47 8.55
CA TYR A 280 -2.49 -22.61 7.85
C TYR A 280 -1.37 -22.19 6.89
N PHE A 281 -1.39 -20.93 6.44
CA PHE A 281 -0.46 -20.37 5.46
C PHE A 281 -0.10 -18.93 5.85
N PRO A 282 1.06 -18.69 6.48
CA PRO A 282 1.45 -17.35 6.94
C PRO A 282 1.72 -16.33 5.81
N SER A 283 1.36 -16.65 4.56
CA SER A 283 1.66 -15.92 3.33
C SER A 283 0.44 -15.35 2.61
N PHE A 284 -0.73 -15.28 3.27
CA PHE A 284 -1.75 -14.30 2.91
C PHE A 284 -1.39 -12.99 3.61
N THR A 285 -1.02 -11.98 2.84
CA THR A 285 -0.71 -10.66 3.40
C THR A 285 -1.54 -9.61 2.70
N GLU A 286 -2.38 -8.93 3.48
CA GLU A 286 -2.97 -7.66 3.09
C GLU A 286 -1.98 -6.54 3.43
N TYR A 287 -1.91 -5.52 2.58
CA TYR A 287 -1.12 -4.31 2.78
C TYR A 287 -2.05 -3.10 2.72
N TYR A 288 -1.99 -2.19 3.69
CA TYR A 288 -2.83 -0.98 3.72
C TYR A 288 -2.01 0.28 3.43
N SER A 289 -2.38 1.01 2.38
CA SER A 289 -1.63 2.18 1.89
C SER A 289 -2.24 3.52 2.31
N SER A 290 -3.57 3.63 2.36
CA SER A 290 -4.24 4.92 2.53
C SER A 290 -5.60 4.75 3.21
N ILE A 291 -6.00 5.73 4.01
CA ILE A 291 -7.28 5.74 4.74
C ILE A 291 -8.07 7.02 4.48
N PHE A 292 -9.39 6.86 4.37
CA PHE A 292 -10.34 7.96 4.31
C PHE A 292 -11.59 7.58 5.12
N VAL A 293 -12.19 8.55 5.82
CA VAL A 293 -13.42 8.31 6.58
C VAL A 293 -14.49 9.29 6.12
N SER A 294 -15.64 8.76 5.68
CA SER A 294 -16.77 9.56 5.22
C SER A 294 -18.07 8.94 5.73
N ASN A 295 -18.98 9.76 6.25
CA ASN A 295 -20.29 9.31 6.74
C ASN A 295 -20.22 8.12 7.72
N ASN A 296 -19.25 8.13 8.64
CA ASN A 296 -18.91 7.03 9.58
C ASN A 296 -18.40 5.73 8.95
N ASP A 297 -18.30 5.64 7.62
CA ASP A 297 -17.66 4.53 6.93
C ASP A 297 -16.15 4.77 6.86
N VAL A 298 -15.38 3.74 7.19
CA VAL A 298 -13.92 3.71 7.07
C VAL A 298 -13.56 3.01 5.77
N TYR A 299 -12.86 3.73 4.90
CA TYR A 299 -12.36 3.23 3.62
C TYR A 299 -10.85 3.14 3.68
N VAL A 300 -10.30 1.99 3.35
CA VAL A 300 -8.87 1.73 3.30
C VAL A 300 -8.52 1.23 1.91
N ALA A 301 -7.55 1.84 1.25
CA ALA A 301 -6.95 1.30 0.03
C ALA A 301 -5.71 0.48 0.36
N GLY A 302 -5.37 -0.44 -0.53
CA GLY A 302 -4.21 -1.29 -0.39
C GLY A 302 -4.21 -2.43 -1.39
N ASP A 303 -3.45 -3.48 -1.08
CA ASP A 303 -3.37 -4.68 -1.91
C ASP A 303 -3.34 -5.94 -1.06
N TYR A 304 -3.60 -7.08 -1.69
CA TYR A 304 -3.54 -8.38 -1.03
C TYR A 304 -3.07 -9.45 -1.99
N ASN A 305 -2.45 -10.51 -1.49
CA ASN A 305 -2.16 -11.70 -2.27
C ASN A 305 -2.91 -12.93 -1.74
N ILE A 306 -3.04 -13.91 -2.62
CA ILE A 306 -3.60 -15.23 -2.35
C ILE A 306 -2.47 -16.24 -2.62
N SER A 307 -1.98 -16.90 -1.58
CA SER A 307 -1.06 -18.03 -1.78
C SER A 307 -1.87 -19.31 -1.94
N MET A 308 -1.67 -20.03 -3.05
CA MET A 308 -2.32 -21.32 -3.30
C MET A 308 -1.29 -22.45 -3.23
N ARG A 309 -1.69 -23.57 -2.62
CA ARG A 309 -0.88 -24.78 -2.58
C ARG A 309 -1.24 -25.65 -3.78
N VAL A 310 -0.31 -25.82 -4.71
CA VAL A 310 -0.46 -26.78 -5.81
C VAL A 310 0.22 -28.07 -5.37
N CYS A 311 -0.56 -29.13 -5.20
CA CYS A 311 -0.02 -30.43 -4.84
C CYS A 311 -0.31 -31.43 -5.96
N ASP A 312 0.74 -32.07 -6.48
CA ASP A 312 0.61 -33.20 -7.41
C ASP A 312 -0.04 -34.44 -6.74
#